data_AF-A0A0G1HJF7-F1
#
_entry.id   AF-A0A0G1HJF7-F1
#
_cell.length_a   1.000
_cell.length_b   1.000
_cell.length_c   1.000
_cell.angle_alpha   90.00
_cell.angle_beta   90.00
_cell.angle_gamma   90.00
#
_symmetry.space_group_name_H-M   'P 1'
#
loop_
_entity.id
_entity.type
_entity.pdbx_description
1 polymer ?
#
loop_
_entity_poly.entity_id
_entity_poly.type
_entity_poly.pdbx_seq_one_letter_code
_entity_poly.pdbx_strand_id
1 'polypeptide(L)' 'MNTLPQPTKYFLYIRKSTDEEDRQVLSLEAQLTELKEYAEKESLEIIET' A
#
# COMPACT_ATOMS: atom_id res chain seq x y z
N MET A 1 24.78 16.33 -18.97
CA MET A 1 23.36 16.00 -18.68
C MET A 1 23.26 15.68 -17.20
N ASN A 2 22.52 16.48 -16.42
CA ASN A 2 22.25 16.16 -15.02
C ASN A 2 20.99 15.29 -14.96
N THR A 3 21.14 13.99 -14.70
CA THR A 3 20.02 13.13 -14.32
C THR A 3 19.78 13.31 -12.83
N LEU A 4 18.80 14.14 -12.47
CA LEU A 4 18.28 14.14 -11.10
C LEU A 4 17.78 12.73 -10.77
N PRO A 5 18.02 12.20 -9.56
CA PRO A 5 17.45 10.93 -9.14
C PRO A 5 15.92 11.04 -9.23
N GLN A 6 15.33 10.19 -10.06
CA GLN A 6 13.87 10.07 -10.15
C GLN A 6 13.40 9.44 -8.83
N PRO A 7 12.39 10.00 -8.14
CA PRO A 7 11.85 9.36 -6.95
C PRO A 7 11.25 8.00 -7.34
N THR A 8 11.56 6.97 -6.56
CA THR A 8 10.98 5.63 -6.75
C THR A 8 9.51 5.71 -6.37
N LYS A 9 8.64 5.39 -7.33
CA LYS A 9 7.19 5.41 -7.14
C LYS A 9 6.67 4.00 -6.91
N TYR A 10 5.74 3.87 -5.97
CA TYR A 10 5.22 2.58 -5.50
C TYR A 10 3.71 2.46 -5.76
N PHE A 11 3.22 1.24 -5.99
CA PHE A 11 1.79 0.94 -6.09
C PHE A 11 1.34 0.10 -4.90
N LEU A 12 0.15 0.38 -4.38
CA LEU A 12 -0.50 -0.44 -3.36
C LEU A 12 -1.31 -1.55 -4.03
N TYR A 13 -1.01 -2.80 -3.69
CA TYR A 13 -1.80 -3.95 -4.11
C TYR A 13 -2.30 -4.70 -2.88
N ILE A 14 -3.62 -4.81 -2.77
CA ILE A 14 -4.29 -5.49 -1.67
C ILE A 14 -5.09 -6.65 -2.25
N ARG A 15 -5.01 -7.83 -1.63
CA ARG A 15 -5.70 -9.02 -2.09
C ARG A 15 -6.38 -9.75 -0.93
N LYS A 16 -7.70 -9.95 -1.04
CA LYS A 16 -8.47 -10.85 -0.18
C LYS A 16 -8.34 -12.27 -0.73
N SER A 17 -7.89 -13.24 0.08
CA SER A 17 -7.65 -14.62 -0.37
C SER A 17 -8.84 -15.56 -0.28
N THR A 18 -9.92 -15.18 0.42
CA THR A 18 -11.11 -16.02 0.61
C THR A 18 -12.28 -15.15 1.08
N ASP A 19 -13.48 -15.43 0.58
CA ASP A 19 -14.70 -14.65 0.84
C ASP A 19 -15.46 -15.10 2.11
N GLU A 20 -14.87 -15.98 2.92
CA GLU A 20 -15.49 -16.44 4.17
C GLU A 20 -15.37 -15.35 5.24
N GLU A 21 -16.51 -14.73 5.58
CA GLU A 21 -16.66 -13.68 6.59
C GLU A 21 -16.27 -14.13 8.01
N ASP A 22 -16.35 -15.43 8.31
CA ASP A 22 -16.27 -15.96 9.68
C ASP A 22 -14.85 -16.16 10.25
N ARG A 23 -13.78 -15.92 9.47
CA ARG A 23 -12.39 -15.95 9.98
C ARG A 23 -11.57 -14.71 9.56
N GLN A 24 -12.23 -13.60 9.28
CA GLN A 24 -11.55 -12.39 8.84
C GLN A 24 -10.75 -11.77 9.99
N VAL A 25 -9.43 -11.81 9.88
CA VAL A 25 -8.53 -11.18 10.86
C VAL A 25 -8.48 -9.65 10.66
N LEU A 26 -8.58 -9.14 9.42
CA LEU A 26 -8.56 -7.69 9.08
C LEU A 26 -9.36 -7.42 7.79
N SER A 27 -10.21 -6.39 7.77
CA SER A 27 -10.93 -5.95 6.56
C SER A 27 -9.97 -5.38 5.52
N LEU A 28 -10.38 -5.30 4.25
CA LEU A 28 -9.60 -4.68 3.17
C LEU A 28 -9.23 -3.21 3.46
N GLU A 29 -10.12 -2.49 4.17
CA GLU A 29 -9.87 -1.10 4.59
C GLU A 29 -8.76 -1.03 5.63
N ALA A 30 -8.72 -1.98 6.57
CA ALA A 30 -7.66 -2.03 7.58
C ALA A 30 -6.28 -2.32 6.95
N GLN A 31 -6.23 -3.20 5.94
CA GLN A 31 -5.01 -3.45 5.16
C GLN A 31 -4.55 -2.20 4.38
N LEU A 32 -5.51 -1.43 3.83
CA LEU A 32 -5.20 -0.17 3.14
C LEU A 32 -4.64 0.87 4.13
N THR A 33 -5.23 1.00 5.32
CA THR A 33 -4.76 1.91 6.36
C THR A 33 -3.35 1.55 6.82
N GLU A 34 -3.09 0.28 7.13
CA GLU A 34 -1.75 -0.19 7.56
C GLU A 34 -0.68 0.09 6.49
N LEU A 35 -0.99 -0.18 5.22
CA LEU A 35 -0.05 0.08 4.13
C LEU A 35 0.18 1.58 3.88
N LYS A 36 -0.83 2.43 4.09
CA LYS A 36 -0.69 3.89 4.02
C LYS A 36 0.19 4.41 5.16
N GLU A 37 -0.06 3.97 6.40
CA GLU A 37 0.78 4.31 7.56
C GLU A 37 2.24 3.86 7.37
N TYR A 38 2.44 2.67 6.80
CA TYR A 38 3.77 2.18 6.46
C TYR A 38 4.45 3.05 5.40
N ALA A 39 3.73 3.42 4.34
CA ALA A 39 4.26 4.30 3.30
C ALA A 39 4.61 5.69 3.84
N GLU A 40 3.79 6.26 4.72
CA GLU A 40 4.09 7.54 5.37
C GLU A 40 5.33 7.44 6.27
N LYS A 41 5.44 6.38 7.07
CA LYS A 41 6.58 6.15 7.97
C LYS A 41 7.90 6.00 7.22
N GLU A 42 7.89 5.30 6.08
CA GLU A 42 9.06 5.07 5.23
C GLU A 42 9.27 6.16 4.16
N SER A 43 8.43 7.22 4.15
CA SER A 43 8.43 8.28 3.13
C SER A 43 8.40 7.75 1.69
N LEU A 44 7.60 6.70 1.45
CA LEU A 44 7.41 6.09 0.15
C LEU A 44 6.36 6.86 -0.65
N GLU A 45 6.71 7.26 -1.87
CA GLU A 45 5.78 7.92 -2.78
C GLU A 45 4.86 6.86 -3.43
N ILE A 46 3.64 6.74 -2.92
CA ILE A 46 2.62 5.88 -3.51
C ILE A 46 1.91 6.63 -4.65
N ILE A 47 1.92 6.06 -5.85
CA ILE A 47 1.09 6.49 -6.97
C ILE A 47 -0.30 5.88 -6.80
N GLU A 48 -1.26 6.71 -6.41
CA GLU A 48 -2.69 6.39 -6.47
C GLU A 48 -3.10 6.35 -7.95
N THR A 49 -3.74 5.25 -8.38
CA THR A 49 -4.26 5.06 -9.74
C THR A 49 -5.55 5.80 -9.99
#